data_AF-A0A7W1P975-F1
#
_entry.id   AF-A0A7W1P975-F1
#
_cell.length_a   1.000
_cell.length_b   1.000
_cell.length_c   1.000
_cell.angle_alpha   90.00
_cell.angle_beta   90.00
_cell.angle_gamma   90.00
#
_symmetry.space_group_name_H-M   'P 1'
#
loop_
_entity.id
_entity.type
_entity.pdbx_description
1 polymer ?
#
loop_
_entity_poly.entity_id
_entity_poly.type
_entity_poly.pdbx_seq_one_letter_code
_entity_poly.pdbx_strand_id
1 'polypeptide(L)' 'MGSSKLPVPPQGFDDLEIGEQIDYVQALWDRIAARDDRVPVPDWHREVLDERLADLEANPEASRPWEDVKSDLLKRSRKA' A
#
# COMPACT_ATOMS: atom_id res chain seq x y z
N MET A 1 25.21 12.77 1.86
CA MET A 1 25.37 11.31 2.03
C MET A 1 25.24 10.66 0.66
N GLY A 2 26.21 9.82 0.30
CA GLY A 2 26.31 9.24 -1.04
C GLY A 2 25.12 8.35 -1.36
N SER A 3 24.48 8.62 -2.49
CA SER A 3 23.47 7.73 -3.07
C SER A 3 24.19 6.48 -3.57
N SER A 4 24.36 5.47 -2.71
CA SER A 4 24.82 4.16 -3.15
C SER A 4 23.67 3.52 -3.92
N LYS A 5 23.70 3.59 -5.25
CA LYS A 5 22.75 2.89 -6.09
C LYS A 5 22.94 1.40 -5.84
N LEU A 6 21.99 0.79 -5.13
CA LEU A 6 21.88 -0.67 -5.12
C LEU A 6 21.62 -1.12 -6.57
N PRO A 7 22.21 -2.23 -7.03
CA PRO A 7 21.80 -2.83 -8.28
C PRO A 7 20.31 -3.17 -8.16
N VAL A 8 19.51 -2.61 -9.07
CA VAL A 8 18.09 -2.92 -9.19
C VAL A 8 17.89 -3.66 -10.52
N PRO A 9 17.46 -4.93 -10.50
CA PRO A 9 17.20 -5.77 -9.33
C PRO A 9 18.48 -6.42 -8.74
N PRO A 10 18.45 -6.97 -7.52
CA PRO A 10 19.59 -7.71 -6.96
C PRO A 10 19.91 -8.95 -7.81
N GLN A 11 21.17 -9.41 -7.75
CA GLN A 11 21.62 -10.59 -8.50
C GLN A 11 20.72 -11.81 -8.22
N GLY A 12 20.32 -12.52 -9.28
CA GLY A 12 19.48 -13.72 -9.20
C GLY A 12 17.97 -13.43 -9.11
N PHE A 13 17.54 -12.17 -9.00
CA PHE A 13 16.12 -11.82 -8.96
C PHE A 13 15.42 -12.11 -10.30
N ASP A 14 16.06 -11.77 -11.42
CA ASP A 14 15.49 -12.00 -12.76
C ASP A 14 15.46 -13.48 -13.15
N ASP A 15 16.16 -14.35 -12.42
CA ASP A 15 16.14 -15.81 -12.61
C ASP A 15 14.97 -16.49 -11.89
N LEU A 16 14.28 -15.77 -10.99
CA LEU A 16 13.09 -16.25 -10.27
C LEU A 16 11.87 -16.27 -11.19
N GLU A 17 10.94 -17.20 -10.96
CA GLU A 17 9.62 -17.14 -11.59
C GLU A 17 8.86 -15.88 -11.12
N ILE A 18 7.94 -15.36 -11.93
CA ILE A 18 7.18 -14.12 -11.60
C ILE A 18 6.48 -14.23 -10.23
N GLY A 19 5.95 -15.39 -9.87
CA GLY A 19 5.36 -15.60 -8.54
C GLY A 19 6.38 -15.40 -7.42
N GLU A 20 7.56 -15.99 -7.56
CA GLU A 20 8.66 -15.88 -6.60
C GLU A 20 9.22 -14.45 -6.53
N GLN A 21 9.25 -13.71 -7.65
CA GLN A 21 9.62 -12.29 -7.67
C GLN A 21 8.64 -11.45 -6.85
N ILE A 22 7.33 -11.69 -7.01
CA ILE A 22 6.28 -11.01 -6.25
C ILE A 22 6.41 -11.33 -4.76
N ASP A 23 6.56 -12.61 -4.41
CA ASP A 23 6.72 -13.06 -3.03
C ASP A 23 7.98 -12.47 -2.39
N TYR A 24 9.08 -12.39 -3.14
CA TYR A 24 10.31 -11.76 -2.68
C TYR A 24 10.12 -10.27 -2.38
N VAL A 25 9.46 -9.54 -3.27
CA VAL A 25 9.14 -8.11 -3.05
C VAL A 25 8.23 -7.95 -1.83
N GLN A 26 7.23 -8.81 -1.67
CA GLN A 26 6.34 -8.80 -0.51
C GLN A 26 7.11 -9.07 0.79
N ALA A 27 8.00 -10.05 0.82
CA ALA A 27 8.81 -10.36 2.00
C ALA A 27 9.75 -9.21 2.38
N LEU A 28 10.32 -8.51 1.40
CA LEU A 28 11.10 -7.29 1.64
C LEU A 28 10.21 -6.18 2.23
N TRP A 29 9.02 -6.00 1.68
CA TRP A 29 8.06 -5.02 2.17
C TRP A 29 7.64 -5.31 3.61
N ASP A 30 7.30 -6.56 3.94
CA ASP A 30 6.94 -7.00 5.29
C ASP A 30 8.09 -6.75 6.27
N ARG A 31 9.33 -6.99 5.86
CA ARG A 31 10.52 -6.71 6.67
C ARG A 31 10.70 -5.22 6.94
N ILE A 32 10.37 -4.35 5.99
CA ILE A 32 10.41 -2.89 6.17
C ILE A 32 9.28 -2.46 7.10
N ALA A 33 8.06 -2.95 6.84
CA ALA A 33 6.85 -2.62 7.61
C ALA A 33 6.91 -3.12 9.05
N ALA A 34 7.67 -4.18 9.35
CA ALA A 34 7.93 -4.66 10.71
C ALA A 34 8.72 -3.68 11.59
N ARG A 35 9.18 -2.55 11.03
CA ARG A 35 9.86 -1.45 11.74
C ARG A 35 9.05 -0.16 11.58
N ASP A 36 7.78 -0.24 11.92
CA ASP A 36 6.82 0.87 11.84
C ASP A 36 7.24 2.08 12.70
N ASP A 37 7.95 1.83 13.80
CA ASP A 37 8.59 2.82 14.66
C ASP A 37 9.56 3.77 13.94
N ARG A 38 10.09 3.37 12.79
CA ARG A 38 11.03 4.18 11.98
C ARG A 38 10.37 5.00 10.89
N VAL A 39 9.08 4.80 10.65
CA VAL A 39 8.33 5.57 9.65
C VAL A 39 7.56 6.66 10.39
N PRO A 40 8.05 7.91 10.41
CA PRO A 40 7.33 8.98 11.09
C PRO A 40 5.98 9.18 10.42
N VAL A 41 4.93 9.32 11.22
CA VAL A 41 3.61 9.76 10.75
C VAL A 41 3.59 11.28 10.80
N PRO A 42 3.64 11.98 9.66
CA PRO A 42 3.58 13.44 9.64
C PRO A 42 2.25 13.93 10.23
N ASP A 43 2.26 15.09 10.89
CA ASP A 43 1.06 15.63 11.53
C ASP A 43 -0.09 15.83 10.54
N TRP A 44 0.20 16.23 9.31
CA TRP A 44 -0.81 16.38 8.26
C TRP A 44 -1.52 15.06 7.90
N HIS A 45 -0.88 13.89 8.07
CA HIS A 45 -1.59 12.61 7.90
C HIS A 45 -2.68 12.45 8.96
N ARG A 46 -2.40 12.86 10.21
CA ARG A 46 -3.34 12.78 11.33
C ARG A 46 -4.50 13.74 11.11
N GLU A 47 -4.19 14.98 10.71
CA GLU A 47 -5.20 16.00 10.40
C GLU A 47 -6.20 15.52 9.34
N VAL A 48 -5.72 14.90 8.26
CA VAL A 48 -6.58 14.34 7.20
C VAL A 48 -7.43 13.17 7.72
N LEU A 49 -6.90 12.35 8.63
CA LEU A 49 -7.67 11.26 9.24
C LEU A 49 -8.76 11.81 10.16
N ASP A 50 -8.44 12.81 10.97
CA ASP A 50 -9.39 13.46 11.88
C ASP A 50 -10.53 14.13 11.09
N GLU A 51 -10.21 14.85 10.00
CA GLU A 51 -11.20 15.44 9.10
C GLU A 51 -12.15 14.38 8.51
N ARG A 52 -11.58 13.30 7.96
CA ARG A 52 -12.38 12.24 7.33
C ARG A 52 -13.24 11.46 8.33
N LEU A 53 -12.76 11.29 9.56
CA LEU A 53 -13.54 10.65 10.63
C LEU A 53 -14.71 11.56 11.06
N ALA A 54 -14.47 12.86 11.22
CA ALA A 54 -15.53 13.81 11.53
C ALA A 54 -16.61 13.88 10.42
N ASP A 55 -16.19 13.85 9.15
CA ASP A 55 -17.12 13.80 8.02
C ASP A 55 -17.97 12.52 8.02
N LEU A 56 -17.36 11.38 8.36
CA LEU A 56 -18.06 10.10 8.47
C LEU A 56 -19.07 10.11 9.63
N GLU A 57 -18.71 10.68 10.78
CA GLU A 57 -19.61 10.82 11.93
C GLU A 57 -20.78 11.75 11.61
N ALA A 58 -20.53 12.84 10.89
CA ALA A 58 -21.55 13.78 10.45
C ALA A 58 -22.46 13.21 9.35
N ASN A 59 -21.94 12.31 8.51
CA ASN A 59 -22.68 11.69 7.41
C ASN A 59 -22.31 10.20 7.22
N PRO A 60 -22.86 9.28 8.04
CA PRO A 60 -22.51 7.86 7.99
C PRO A 60 -22.75 7.20 6.64
N GLU A 61 -23.77 7.65 5.91
CA GLU A 61 -24.18 7.12 4.60
C GLU A 61 -23.28 7.61 3.44
N ALA A 62 -22.35 8.54 3.69
CA ALA A 62 -21.38 9.00 2.69
C ALA A 62 -20.27 7.97 2.38
N SER A 63 -20.16 6.93 3.22
CA SER A 63 -19.16 5.88 3.04
C SER A 63 -19.72 4.66 2.33
N ARG A 64 -18.82 3.90 1.71
CA ARG A 64 -19.16 2.61 1.10
C ARG A 64 -18.27 1.53 1.69
N PRO A 65 -18.81 0.33 1.99
CA PRO A 65 -18.00 -0.81 2.37
C PRO A 65 -16.92 -1.09 1.31
N TRP A 66 -15.70 -1.39 1.76
CA TRP A 66 -14.59 -1.68 0.86
C TRP A 66 -14.90 -2.85 -0.08
N GLU A 67 -15.59 -3.87 0.40
CA GLU A 67 -15.96 -5.03 -0.43
C GLU A 67 -16.86 -4.65 -1.62
N ASP A 68 -17.77 -3.70 -1.44
CA ASP A 68 -18.64 -3.21 -2.52
C ASP A 68 -17.83 -2.44 -3.56
N VAL A 69 -16.93 -1.55 -3.11
CA VAL A 69 -16.03 -0.78 -4.00
C VAL A 69 -15.10 -1.72 -4.76
N LYS A 70 -14.50 -2.68 -4.08
CA LYS A 70 -13.60 -3.69 -4.66
C LYS A 70 -14.34 -4.54 -5.70
N SER A 71 -15.56 -4.99 -5.39
CA SER A 71 -16.41 -5.75 -6.31
C SER A 71 -16.68 -4.97 -7.60
N ASP A 72 -17.02 -3.69 -7.48
CA ASP A 72 -17.28 -2.82 -8.63
C ASP A 72 -16.02 -2.59 -9.50
N LEU A 73 -14.86 -2.38 -8.87
CA LEU A 73 -13.59 -2.22 -9.57
C LEU A 73 -13.22 -3.49 -10.36
N LEU A 74 -13.37 -4.67 -9.75
CA LEU A 74 -13.09 -5.95 -10.41
C LEU A 74 -14.08 -6.25 -11.56
N LYS A 75 -15.35 -5.87 -11.42
CA LYS A 75 -16.33 -5.97 -12.51
C LYS A 75 -15.93 -5.07 -13.68
N ARG A 76 -15.44 -3.86 -13.40
CA ARG A 76 -14.97 -2.90 -14.42
C ARG A 76 -13.74 -3.40 -15.15
N SER A 77 -12.75 -3.93 -14.43
CA SER A 77 -11.51 -4.42 -15.03
C SER A 77 -11.69 -5.66 -15.91
N ARG A 78 -12.79 -6.41 -15.73
CA ARG A 78 -13.13 -7.60 -16.53
C ARG A 78 -13.96 -7.27 -17.78
N LYS A 79 -14.42 -6.02 -17.91
CA LYS A 79 -15.26 -5.54 -19.03
C LYS A 79 -14.47 -4.74 -20.08
N ALA A 80 -13.18 -4.54 -19.85
CA ALA A 80 -12.20 -4.00 -20.79
C ALA A 80 -11.42 -5.16 -21.42
#